data_AF-A0A7C1A0K9-F1
#
_entry.id   AF-A0A7C1A0K9-F1
#
_cell.length_a   1.000
_cell.length_b   1.000
_cell.length_c   1.000
_cell.angle_alpha   90.00
_cell.angle_beta   90.00
_cell.angle_gamma   90.00
#
_symmetry.space_group_name_H-M   'P 1'
#
loop_
_entity.id
_entity.type
_entity.pdbx_description
1 polymer ?
#
loop_
_entity_poly.entity_id
_entity_poly.type
_entity_poly.pdbx_seq_one_letter_code
_entity_poly.pdbx_strand_id
1 'polypeptide(L)'
;MELGVSSLKALAGVLFGILMTIITPLIKGVLTYPVGDGVLLAVFFLNYLAASLILQYVFRKGDLKKGVMVFYGIEFASWIVTYEAYYRLFLS
;
A
#
# COMPACT_ATOMS: atom_id res chain seq x y z
N MET A 1 -21.84 10.21 -12.91
CA MET A 1 -21.47 10.21 -11.50
C MET A 1 -20.01 10.64 -11.44
N GLU A 2 -19.73 11.90 -11.11
CA GLU A 2 -18.34 12.34 -10.96
C GLU A 2 -17.77 11.66 -9.71
N LEU A 3 -16.82 10.75 -9.91
CA LEU A 3 -16.08 10.17 -8.80
C LEU A 3 -15.30 11.30 -8.13
N GLY A 4 -15.73 11.68 -6.93
CA GLY A 4 -15.01 12.66 -6.13
C GLY A 4 -13.55 12.24 -5.92
N VAL A 5 -12.66 13.22 -5.81
CA VAL A 5 -11.20 13.01 -5.65
C VAL A 5 -10.88 12.02 -4.52
N SER A 6 -11.68 11.98 -3.46
CA SER A 6 -11.55 11.01 -2.36
C SER A 6 -11.83 9.57 -2.78
N SER A 7 -12.84 9.34 -3.63
CA SER A 7 -13.17 8.01 -4.15
C SER A 7 -12.10 7.49 -5.10
N LEU A 8 -11.52 8.36 -5.93
CA LEU A 8 -10.39 8.01 -6.78
C LEU A 8 -9.15 7.62 -5.96
N LYS A 9 -8.86 8.34 -4.87
CA LYS A 9 -7.77 8.00 -3.94
C LYS A 9 -8.02 6.65 -3.27
N ALA A 10 -9.24 6.41 -2.77
CA ALA A 10 -9.59 5.14 -2.16
C ALA A 10 -9.45 3.97 -3.15
N LEU A 11 -9.97 4.12 -4.37
CA LEU A 11 -9.86 3.12 -5.43
C LEU A 11 -8.40 2.83 -5.78
N ALA A 12 -7.59 3.88 -5.95
CA ALA A 12 -6.17 3.72 -6.24
C ALA A 12 -5.44 2.98 -5.09
N GLY A 13 -5.73 3.31 -3.83
CA GLY A 13 -5.19 2.59 -2.68
C GLY A 13 -5.53 1.09 -2.69
N VAL A 14 -6.80 0.76 -2.98
CA VAL A 14 -7.23 -0.65 -3.13
C VAL A 14 -6.47 -1.37 -4.25
N LEU A 15 -6.34 -0.74 -5.42
CA LEU A 15 -5.62 -1.33 -6.54
C LEU A 15 -4.14 -1.57 -6.20
N PHE A 16 -3.50 -0.64 -5.52
CA PHE A 16 -2.12 -0.79 -5.06
C PHE A 16 -1.97 -1.90 -4.02
N GLY A 17 -2.91 -2.04 -3.07
CA GLY A 17 -2.85 -3.13 -2.11
C GLY A 17 -3.02 -4.51 -2.75
N ILE A 18 -3.90 -4.63 -3.76
CA ILE A 18 -4.01 -5.86 -4.57
C ILE A 18 -2.70 -6.15 -5.31
N LEU A 19 -2.07 -5.13 -5.89
CA LEU A 19 -0.77 -5.28 -6.56
C LEU A 19 0.31 -5.77 -5.58
N MET A 20 0.34 -5.22 -4.36
CA MET A 20 1.26 -5.64 -3.31
C MET A 20 1.07 -7.12 -2.93
N THR A 21 -0.15 -7.63 -2.95
CA THR A 21 -0.42 -9.07 -2.75
C THR A 21 0.21 -9.96 -3.81
N ILE A 22 0.28 -9.51 -5.07
CA ILE A 22 0.95 -10.27 -6.15
C ILE A 22 2.48 -10.21 -5.99
N ILE A 23 3.02 -9.07 -5.57
CA ILE A 23 4.46 -8.87 -5.38
C ILE A 23 4.98 -9.63 -4.14
N THR A 24 4.17 -9.74 -3.10
CA THR A 24 4.53 -10.40 -1.83
C THR A 24 5.08 -11.81 -1.99
N PRO A 25 4.42 -12.76 -2.69
CA PRO A 25 4.96 -14.10 -2.90
C PRO A 25 6.22 -14.11 -3.77
N LEU A 26 6.39 -13.15 -4.70
CA LEU A 26 7.63 -13.02 -5.48
C LEU A 26 8.82 -12.66 -4.57
N ILE A 27 8.61 -11.72 -3.63
CA ILE A 27 9.63 -11.34 -2.66
C ILE A 27 9.87 -12.49 -1.67
N LYS A 28 8.82 -13.14 -1.17
CA LYS A 28 8.97 -14.30 -0.26
C LYS A 28 9.60 -15.53 -0.91
N GLY A 29 9.48 -15.68 -2.23
CA GLY A 29 10.17 -16.72 -2.99
C GLY A 29 11.69 -16.51 -3.05
N VAL A 30 12.16 -15.27 -2.88
CA VAL A 30 13.59 -14.93 -2.87
C VAL A 30 14.12 -14.74 -1.45
N LEU A 31 13.32 -14.15 -0.57
CA LEU A 31 13.66 -13.79 0.80
C LEU A 31 12.69 -14.46 1.77
N THR A 32 13.16 -15.47 2.48
CA THR A 32 12.35 -16.19 3.46
C THR A 32 12.09 -15.36 4.72
N TYR A 33 11.14 -15.82 5.52
CA TYR A 33 10.85 -15.26 6.84
C TYR A 33 12.08 -15.32 7.76
N PRO A 34 12.40 -14.28 8.55
CA PRO A 34 11.67 -13.01 8.73
C PRO A 34 12.12 -11.86 7.80
N VAL A 35 13.14 -12.08 6.97
CA VAL A 35 13.77 -11.04 6.15
C VAL A 35 12.81 -10.51 5.07
N GLY A 36 12.08 -11.40 4.40
CA GLY A 36 11.10 -11.02 3.37
C GLY A 36 10.00 -10.09 3.89
N ASP A 37 9.46 -10.38 5.08
CA ASP A 37 8.42 -9.57 5.72
C ASP A 37 8.94 -8.18 6.09
N GLY A 38 10.17 -8.13 6.64
CA GLY A 38 10.83 -6.86 6.96
C GLY A 38 11.08 -6.00 5.73
N VAL A 39 11.52 -6.60 4.61
CA VAL A 39 11.75 -5.87 3.35
C VAL A 39 10.45 -5.34 2.77
N LEU A 40 9.37 -6.13 2.77
CA LEU A 40 8.06 -5.69 2.30
C LEU A 40 7.52 -4.50 3.08
N LEU A 41 7.61 -4.57 4.42
CA LEU A 41 7.23 -3.45 5.30
C LEU A 41 8.13 -2.23 5.07
N ALA A 42 9.44 -2.42 4.94
CA ALA A 42 10.37 -1.33 4.69
C ALA A 42 10.09 -0.64 3.35
N VAL A 43 9.84 -1.41 2.27
CA VAL A 43 9.44 -0.87 0.97
C VAL A 43 8.14 -0.08 1.08
N PHE A 44 7.15 -0.63 1.76
CA PHE A 44 5.87 0.05 1.99
C PHE A 44 6.04 1.41 2.72
N PHE A 45 6.74 1.40 3.86
CA PHE A 45 6.93 2.61 4.67
C PHE A 45 7.89 3.63 4.03
N LEU A 46 8.92 3.20 3.31
CA LEU A 46 9.80 4.11 2.57
C LEU A 46 9.03 4.81 1.45
N ASN A 47 8.14 4.09 0.77
CA ASN A 47 7.29 4.67 -0.27
C ASN A 47 6.31 5.69 0.33
N TYR A 48 5.68 5.35 1.46
CA TYR A 48 4.85 6.28 2.25
C TYR A 48 5.60 7.57 2.61
N LEU A 49 6.80 7.42 3.18
CA LEU A 49 7.58 8.54 3.68
C LEU A 49 8.04 9.44 2.53
N ALA A 50 8.56 8.85 1.44
CA ALA A 50 8.96 9.58 0.25
C ALA A 50 7.78 10.33 -0.40
N ALA A 51 6.63 9.66 -0.59
CA ALA A 51 5.43 10.28 -1.13
C ALA A 51 4.94 11.43 -0.22
N SER A 52 4.94 11.23 1.10
CA SER A 52 4.50 12.24 2.06
C SER A 52 5.41 13.48 2.07
N LEU A 53 6.72 13.32 1.86
CA LEU A 53 7.69 14.41 1.81
C LEU A 53 7.62 15.18 0.49
N ILE A 54 7.56 14.47 -0.64
CA ILE A 54 7.41 15.06 -1.97
C ILE A 54 6.10 15.88 -2.04
N LEU A 55 5.00 15.32 -1.53
CA LEU A 55 3.71 16.00 -1.54
C LEU A 55 3.68 17.22 -0.60
N GLN A 56 4.38 17.17 0.53
CA GLN A 56 4.54 18.35 1.40
C GLN A 56 5.37 19.44 0.73
N TYR A 57 6.44 19.07 0.04
CA TYR A 57 7.30 20.01 -0.68
C TYR A 57 6.56 20.68 -1.85
N VAL A 58 5.82 19.90 -2.65
CA VAL A 58 5.13 20.39 -3.86
C VAL A 58 3.86 21.19 -3.54
N PHE A 59 3.02 20.74 -2.60
CA PHE A 59 1.67 21.30 -2.46
C PHE A 59 1.47 22.24 -1.27
N ARG A 60 2.43 22.36 -0.32
CA ARG A 60 2.38 23.28 0.85
C ARG A 60 1.01 23.39 1.58
N LYS A 61 0.13 22.38 1.47
CA LYS A 61 -1.24 22.40 2.01
C LYS A 61 -1.44 21.30 3.04
N GLY A 62 -1.93 21.68 4.23
CA GLY A 62 -2.13 20.78 5.37
C GLY A 62 -3.10 19.62 5.13
N ASP A 63 -4.07 19.76 4.21
CA ASP A 63 -5.05 18.73 3.90
C ASP A 63 -4.50 17.54 3.08
N LEU A 64 -3.32 17.67 2.47
CA LEU A 64 -2.71 16.54 1.77
C LEU A 64 -2.29 15.42 2.72
N LYS A 65 -1.88 15.75 3.96
CA LYS A 65 -1.44 14.73 4.94
C LYS A 65 -2.55 13.73 5.25
N LYS A 66 -3.78 14.23 5.42
CA LYS A 66 -4.97 13.37 5.65
C LYS A 66 -5.25 12.49 4.43
N GLY A 67 -5.19 13.05 3.23
CA GLY A 67 -5.42 12.28 2.00
C GLY A 67 -4.39 11.18 1.74
N VAL A 68 -3.11 11.45 2.03
CA VAL A 68 -2.02 10.47 1.91
C VAL A 68 -2.15 9.37 2.96
N MET A 69 -2.43 9.73 4.22
CA MET A 69 -2.64 8.76 5.28
C MET A 69 -3.84 7.85 5.01
N VAL A 70 -4.93 8.40 4.47
CA VAL A 70 -6.10 7.62 4.04
C VAL A 70 -5.75 6.69 2.87
N PHE A 71 -5.05 7.19 1.85
CA PHE A 71 -4.62 6.37 0.70
C PHE A 71 -3.78 5.17 1.14
N TYR A 72 -2.70 5.40 1.90
CA TYR A 72 -1.81 4.34 2.35
C TYR A 72 -2.45 3.44 3.42
N GLY A 73 -3.35 3.97 4.25
CA GLY A 73 -4.13 3.15 5.17
C GLY A 73 -5.02 2.15 4.42
N ILE A 74 -5.69 2.59 3.35
CA ILE A 74 -6.52 1.73 2.49
C ILE A 74 -5.64 0.74 1.71
N GLU A 75 -4.50 1.19 1.19
CA GLU A 75 -3.51 0.32 0.54
C GLU A 75 -3.03 -0.79 1.47
N PHE A 76 -2.61 -0.45 2.69
CA PHE A 76 -2.16 -1.41 3.68
C PHE A 76 -3.26 -2.40 4.07
N ALA A 77 -4.46 -1.89 4.36
CA ALA A 77 -5.60 -2.73 4.73
C ALA A 77 -5.98 -3.70 3.59
N SER A 78 -6.07 -3.18 2.36
CA SER A 78 -6.38 -4.01 1.19
C SER A 78 -5.27 -5.02 0.90
N TRP A 79 -4.00 -4.66 1.08
CA TRP A 79 -2.87 -5.58 0.98
C TRP A 79 -3.00 -6.72 2.00
N ILE A 80 -3.17 -6.44 3.29
CA ILE A 80 -3.33 -7.48 4.32
C ILE A 80 -4.51 -8.41 3.99
N VAL A 81 -5.69 -7.84 3.68
CA VAL A 81 -6.90 -8.62 3.43
C VAL A 81 -6.72 -9.52 2.21
N THR A 82 -6.17 -8.97 1.12
CA THR A 82 -6.01 -9.72 -0.13
C THR A 82 -4.87 -10.74 -0.03
N TYR A 83 -3.81 -10.44 0.72
CA TYR A 83 -2.73 -11.38 0.98
C TYR A 83 -3.18 -12.57 1.84
N GLU A 84 -3.94 -12.31 2.91
CA GLU A 84 -4.53 -13.36 3.74
C GLU A 84 -5.47 -14.25 2.91
N ALA A 85 -6.30 -13.65 2.05
CA ALA A 85 -7.17 -14.39 1.14
C ALA A 85 -6.36 -15.24 0.14
N TYR A 86 -5.31 -14.67 -0.46
CA TYR A 86 -4.41 -15.39 -1.36
C TYR A 86 -3.74 -16.57 -0.66
N TYR A 87 -3.20 -16.36 0.55
CA TYR A 87 -2.54 -17.40 1.32
C TYR A 87 -3.48 -18.59 1.59
N ARG A 88 -4.70 -18.32 2.04
CA ARG A 88 -5.73 -19.35 2.31
C ARG A 88 -6.23 -20.08 1.06
N LEU A 89 -6.17 -19.45 -0.11
CA LEU A 89 -6.68 -20.04 -1.35
C LEU A 89 -5.62 -20.86 -2.10
N PHE A 90 -4.34 -20.50 -1.95
CA PHE A 90 -3.28 -21.03 -2.81
C PHE A 90 -2.08 -21.61 -2.06
N LEU A 91 -1.90 -21.33 -0.78
CA LEU A 91 -0.69 -21.69 -0.01
C LEU A 91 -0.96 -22.43 1.31
N SER A 92 -2.22 -22.66 1.70
CA SER A 92 -2.62 -23.51 2.82
C SER A 92 -2.83 -24.95 2.38
#